data_AF-A0A536QH94-F1
#
_entry.id   AF-A0A536QH94-F1
#
_cell.length_a   1.000
_cell.length_b   1.000
_cell.length_c   1.000
_cell.angle_alpha   90.00
_cell.angle_beta   90.00
_cell.angle_gamma   90.00
#
_symmetry.space_group_name_H-M   'P 1'
#
loop_
_entity.id
_entity.type
_entity.pdbx_description
1 polymer ?
#
loop_
_entity_poly.entity_id
_entity_poly.type
_entity_poly.pdbx_seq_one_letter_code
_entity_poly.pdbx_strand_id
1 'polypeptide(L)'
;MQFQVMLGSLLGNGQLVGLPRQRRLRIAHRVERHGYVMWKYDRLGPFAAAAPAPRAGGLVGFETASHPIFDDLARVFANRFSRHDAIERLLRPLGLAVWLCDVGRLELDANAFSPAQRELALAS
;
A
#
# COMPACT_ATOMS: atom_id res chain seq x y z
N MET A 1 -5.94 2.42 -12.01
CA MET A 1 -6.36 1.95 -10.66
C MET A 1 -5.28 1.12 -9.97
N GLN A 2 -4.82 0.01 -10.56
CA GLN A 2 -3.84 -0.92 -9.96
C GLN A 2 -2.51 -0.28 -9.56
N PHE A 3 -1.96 0.58 -10.42
CA PHE A 3 -0.73 1.33 -10.11
C PHE A 3 -0.82 2.10 -8.79
N GLN A 4 -1.98 2.71 -8.47
CA GLN A 4 -2.16 3.43 -7.20
C GLN A 4 -2.15 2.49 -5.98
N VAL A 5 -2.69 1.27 -6.13
CA VAL A 5 -2.62 0.24 -5.09
C VAL A 5 -1.18 -0.22 -4.88
N MET A 6 -0.40 -0.39 -5.95
CA MET A 6 1.03 -0.73 -5.85
C MET A 6 1.83 0.40 -5.19
N LEU A 7 1.67 1.63 -5.68
CA LEU A 7 2.37 2.83 -5.18
C LEU A 7 2.05 3.08 -3.71
N GLY A 8 0.77 3.10 -3.34
CA GLY A 8 0.34 3.26 -1.96
C GLY A 8 0.85 2.15 -1.04
N SER A 9 0.89 0.90 -1.54
CA SER A 9 1.46 -0.21 -0.78
C SER A 9 2.96 -0.04 -0.54
N LEU A 10 3.72 0.42 -1.54
CA LEU A 10 5.16 0.64 -1.43
C LEU A 10 5.53 1.85 -0.55
N LEU A 11 4.67 2.86 -0.49
CA LEU A 11 4.80 3.96 0.47
C LEU A 11 4.50 3.49 1.90
N GLY A 12 3.63 2.49 2.04
CA GLY A 12 3.27 1.84 3.29
C GLY A 12 4.22 0.70 3.67
N ASN A 13 3.67 -0.52 3.73
CA ASN A 13 4.39 -1.70 4.24
C ASN A 13 4.69 -2.77 3.18
N GLY A 14 4.35 -2.51 1.91
CA GLY A 14 4.71 -3.34 0.78
C GLY A 14 6.21 -3.29 0.51
N GLN A 15 6.74 -4.40 -0.01
CA GLN A 15 8.18 -4.52 -0.29
C GLN A 15 8.41 -4.93 -1.74
N LEU A 16 9.39 -4.31 -2.40
CA LEU A 16 9.96 -4.89 -3.62
C LEU A 16 11.04 -5.90 -3.22
N VAL A 17 10.91 -7.12 -3.72
CA VAL A 17 11.86 -8.22 -3.46
C VAL A 17 12.41 -8.77 -4.77
N GLY A 18 13.61 -9.33 -4.72
CA GLY A 18 14.29 -9.91 -5.89
C GLY A 18 15.28 -8.95 -6.57
N LEU A 19 16.07 -9.53 -7.48
CA LEU A 19 17.07 -8.83 -8.27
C LEU A 19 16.42 -7.99 -9.38
N PRO A 20 17.14 -7.01 -9.98
CA PRO A 20 16.66 -6.31 -11.17
C PRO A 20 16.17 -7.30 -12.26
N ARG A 21 15.05 -6.99 -12.92
CA ARG A 21 14.33 -7.84 -13.89
C ARG A 21 13.64 -9.08 -13.31
N GLN A 22 13.81 -9.34 -12.03
CA GLN A 22 13.12 -10.40 -11.28
C GLN A 22 12.26 -9.85 -10.15
N ARG A 23 12.12 -8.51 -10.07
CA ARG A 23 11.45 -7.83 -8.97
C ARG A 23 9.98 -8.21 -8.88
N ARG A 24 9.52 -8.43 -7.65
CA ARG A 24 8.14 -8.71 -7.28
C ARG A 24 7.71 -7.74 -6.19
N LEU A 25 6.46 -7.32 -6.23
CA LEU A 25 5.79 -6.71 -5.08
C LEU A 25 5.32 -7.79 -4.11
N ARG A 26 5.79 -7.72 -2.87
CA ARG A 26 5.33 -8.50 -1.73
C ARG A 26 4.34 -7.67 -0.91
N ILE A 27 3.15 -8.24 -0.70
CA ILE A 27 2.16 -7.75 0.25
C ILE A 27 2.11 -8.73 1.41
N ALA A 28 2.27 -8.24 2.64
CA ALA A 28 2.08 -9.02 3.85
C ALA A 28 1.56 -8.12 4.97
N HIS A 29 0.55 -8.60 5.69
CA HIS A 29 0.01 -7.95 6.89
C HIS A 29 -0.22 -8.99 7.98
N ARG A 30 -0.46 -8.56 9.22
CA ARG A 30 -0.87 -9.46 10.29
C ARG A 30 -2.19 -10.15 9.94
N VAL A 31 -2.40 -11.37 10.47
CA VAL A 31 -3.56 -12.22 10.14
C VAL A 31 -4.91 -11.53 10.37
N GLU A 32 -5.02 -10.63 11.34
CA GLU A 32 -6.24 -9.87 11.64
C GLU A 32 -6.66 -8.96 10.47
N ARG A 33 -5.71 -8.62 9.59
CA ARG A 33 -5.94 -7.81 8.38
C ARG A 33 -6.15 -8.67 7.13
N HIS A 34 -6.50 -9.95 7.26
CA HIS A 34 -6.73 -10.85 6.14
C HIS A 34 -7.67 -10.26 5.08
N GLY A 35 -8.79 -9.66 5.49
CA GLY A 35 -9.74 -9.03 4.57
C GLY A 35 -9.10 -7.93 3.71
N TYR A 36 -8.17 -7.16 4.29
CA TYR A 36 -7.45 -6.13 3.54
C TYR A 36 -6.39 -6.70 2.59
N VAL A 37 -5.77 -7.82 2.96
CA VAL A 37 -4.88 -8.58 2.05
C VAL A 37 -5.67 -9.11 0.85
N MET A 38 -6.86 -9.68 1.09
CA MET A 38 -7.76 -10.13 0.02
C MET A 38 -8.21 -8.96 -0.87
N TRP A 39 -8.58 -7.81 -0.28
CA TRP A 39 -8.93 -6.62 -1.05
C TRP A 39 -7.81 -6.14 -1.99
N LYS A 40 -6.54 -6.24 -1.54
CA LYS A 40 -5.37 -5.95 -2.38
C LYS A 40 -5.16 -7.01 -3.46
N TYR A 41 -5.38 -8.28 -3.10
CA TYR A 41 -5.30 -9.40 -4.05
C TYR A 41 -6.33 -9.25 -5.17
N ASP A 42 -7.58 -8.94 -4.88
CA ASP A 42 -8.62 -8.77 -5.90
C ASP A 42 -8.28 -7.66 -6.92
N ARG A 43 -7.58 -6.61 -6.46
CA ARG A 43 -7.14 -5.50 -7.33
C ARG A 43 -5.87 -5.83 -8.11
N LEU A 44 -4.96 -6.57 -7.50
CA LEU A 44 -3.65 -6.91 -8.08
C LEU A 44 -3.62 -8.32 -8.68
N GLY A 45 -4.76 -9.01 -8.74
CA GLY A 45 -4.89 -10.39 -9.18
C GLY A 45 -4.20 -10.71 -10.52
N PRO A 46 -4.30 -9.84 -11.55
CA PRO A 46 -3.58 -10.05 -12.81
C PRO A 46 -2.05 -10.08 -12.68
N PHE A 47 -1.51 -9.53 -11.59
CA PHE A 47 -0.08 -9.59 -11.27
C PHE A 47 0.24 -10.67 -10.24
N ALA A 48 -0.73 -11.30 -9.57
CA ALA A 48 -0.44 -12.21 -8.46
C ALA A 48 0.17 -13.52 -8.96
N ALA A 49 1.26 -13.97 -8.32
CA ALA A 49 1.87 -15.27 -8.64
C ALA A 49 1.12 -16.44 -7.99
N ALA A 50 0.48 -16.18 -6.85
CA ALA A 50 -0.30 -17.14 -6.09
C ALA A 50 -1.36 -16.42 -5.24
N ALA A 51 -2.36 -17.17 -4.77
CA ALA A 51 -3.32 -16.67 -3.79
C ALA A 51 -2.63 -16.30 -2.46
N PRO A 52 -3.23 -15.43 -1.64
CA PRO A 52 -2.70 -15.11 -0.31
C PRO A 52 -2.59 -16.36 0.57
N ALA A 53 -1.47 -16.48 1.27
CA ALA A 53 -1.18 -17.61 2.14
C ALA A 53 -0.55 -17.14 3.46
N PRO A 54 -0.67 -17.95 4.54
CA PRO A 54 0.06 -17.70 5.78
C PRO A 54 1.57 -17.60 5.54
N ARG A 55 2.22 -16.75 6.32
CA ARG A 55 3.66 -16.48 6.31
C ARG A 55 4.19 -16.47 7.75
N ALA A 56 5.51 -16.64 7.88
CA ALA A 56 6.18 -16.61 9.18
C ALA A 56 5.85 -15.31 9.96
N GLY A 57 5.81 -15.42 11.29
CA GLY A 57 5.53 -14.28 12.18
C GLY A 57 4.06 -13.86 12.24
N GLY A 58 3.11 -14.79 12.00
CA GLY A 58 1.68 -14.49 12.07
C GLY A 58 1.17 -13.57 10.95
N LEU A 59 1.85 -13.58 9.82
CA LEU A 59 1.52 -12.77 8.66
C LEU A 59 0.67 -13.57 7.66
N VAL A 60 -0.10 -12.87 6.85
CA VAL A 60 -0.78 -13.41 5.67
C VAL A 60 -0.51 -12.47 4.49
N GLY A 61 -0.30 -13.03 3.30
CA GLY A 61 0.10 -12.22 2.17
C GLY A 61 0.33 -12.99 0.89
N PHE A 62 0.61 -12.26 -0.18
CA PHE A 62 0.95 -12.80 -1.49
C PHE A 62 2.16 -12.08 -2.07
N GLU A 63 2.67 -12.61 -3.18
CA GLU A 63 3.64 -11.95 -4.03
C GLU A 63 3.06 -11.88 -5.45
N THR A 64 3.45 -10.83 -6.16
CA THR A 64 3.20 -10.72 -7.60
C THR A 64 4.22 -11.55 -8.39
N ALA A 65 3.87 -11.94 -9.62
CA ALA A 65 4.83 -12.40 -10.60
C ALA A 65 5.81 -11.27 -10.93
N SER A 66 7.02 -11.64 -11.38
CA SER A 66 8.01 -10.63 -11.76
C SER A 66 7.52 -9.84 -12.97
N HIS A 67 7.66 -8.51 -12.93
CA HIS A 67 7.17 -7.63 -14.00
C HIS A 67 8.03 -6.36 -14.11
N PRO A 68 8.30 -5.84 -15.33
CA PRO A 68 9.15 -4.66 -15.54
C PRO A 68 8.71 -3.41 -14.76
N ILE A 69 7.40 -3.25 -14.53
CA ILE A 69 6.84 -2.15 -13.72
C ILE A 69 7.46 -2.08 -12.31
N PHE A 70 7.91 -3.21 -11.74
CA PHE A 70 8.53 -3.23 -10.43
C PHE A 70 9.99 -2.75 -10.47
N ASP A 71 10.66 -2.86 -11.62
CA ASP A 71 11.95 -2.20 -11.85
C ASP A 71 11.77 -0.69 -12.02
N ASP A 72 10.71 -0.24 -12.71
CA ASP A 72 10.35 1.18 -12.79
C ASP A 72 10.07 1.76 -11.41
N LEU A 73 9.23 1.10 -10.62
CA LEU A 73 8.92 1.51 -9.25
C LEU A 73 10.18 1.51 -8.37
N ALA A 74 11.06 0.51 -8.49
CA ALA A 74 12.31 0.51 -7.74
C ALA A 74 13.17 1.75 -8.05
N ARG A 75 13.25 2.18 -9.32
CA ARG A 75 13.95 3.41 -9.71
C ARG A 75 13.29 4.66 -9.11
N VAL A 76 11.96 4.70 -9.12
CA VAL A 76 11.17 5.79 -8.52
C VAL A 76 11.44 5.92 -7.02
N PHE A 77 11.76 4.83 -6.31
CA PHE A 77 12.02 4.85 -4.86
C PHE A 77 13.51 4.84 -4.46
N ALA A 78 14.43 4.73 -5.41
CA ALA A 78 15.87 4.58 -5.11
C ALA A 78 16.53 5.85 -4.56
N ASN A 79 15.99 7.04 -4.84
CA ASN A 79 16.52 8.31 -4.31
C ASN A 79 15.53 8.91 -3.28
N ARG A 80 16.05 9.43 -2.15
CA ARG A 80 15.20 10.11 -1.15
C ARG A 80 14.36 11.26 -1.75
N PHE A 81 14.94 11.96 -2.72
CA PHE A 81 14.28 13.03 -3.47
C PHE A 81 13.22 12.47 -4.43
N SER A 82 13.44 11.29 -5.00
CA SER A 82 12.48 10.67 -5.93
C SER A 82 11.22 10.16 -5.24
N ARG A 83 11.25 9.92 -3.91
CA ARG A 83 10.03 9.60 -3.15
C ARG A 83 9.09 10.81 -3.04
N HIS A 84 9.61 12.00 -2.76
CA HIS A 84 8.81 13.23 -2.73
C HIS A 84 8.24 13.54 -4.11
N ASP A 85 9.07 13.46 -5.16
CA ASP A 85 8.61 13.64 -6.54
C ASP A 85 7.53 12.63 -6.94
N ALA A 86 7.67 11.37 -6.52
CA ALA A 86 6.67 10.34 -6.76
C ALA A 86 5.34 10.68 -6.06
N ILE A 87 5.40 11.20 -4.84
CA ILE A 87 4.21 11.62 -4.10
C ILE A 87 3.53 12.78 -4.85
N GLU A 88 4.25 13.85 -5.15
CA GLU A 88 3.69 15.04 -5.79
C GLU A 88 3.12 14.74 -7.19
N ARG A 89 3.85 13.96 -7.99
CA ARG A 89 3.51 13.78 -9.40
C ARG A 89 2.59 12.59 -9.65
N LEU A 90 2.77 11.50 -8.90
CA LEU A 90 2.15 10.21 -9.20
C LEU A 90 1.07 9.80 -8.20
N LEU A 91 1.11 10.27 -6.96
CA LEU A 91 0.12 9.87 -5.96
C LEU A 91 -1.25 10.49 -6.30
N ARG A 92 -2.28 9.67 -6.21
CA ARG A 92 -3.68 10.05 -6.38
C ARG A 92 -4.48 9.56 -5.17
N PRO A 93 -5.74 10.02 -4.97
CA PRO A 93 -6.49 9.73 -3.74
C PRO A 93 -6.54 8.25 -3.34
N LEU A 94 -6.67 7.33 -4.30
CA LEU A 94 -6.65 5.89 -4.01
C LEU A 94 -5.29 5.43 -3.44
N GLY A 95 -4.17 5.90 -3.98
CA GLY A 95 -2.85 5.52 -3.49
C GLY A 95 -2.60 6.08 -2.09
N LEU A 96 -3.06 7.30 -1.82
CA LEU A 96 -3.03 7.89 -0.49
C LEU A 96 -3.87 7.10 0.50
N ALA A 97 -5.09 6.69 0.11
CA ALA A 97 -5.94 5.86 0.96
C ALA A 97 -5.28 4.51 1.31
N VAL A 98 -4.67 3.84 0.33
CA VAL A 98 -3.91 2.59 0.57
C VAL A 98 -2.72 2.84 1.50
N TRP A 99 -1.97 3.93 1.28
CA TRP A 99 -0.84 4.29 2.13
C TRP A 99 -1.28 4.53 3.59
N LEU A 100 -2.34 5.33 3.80
CA LEU A 100 -2.91 5.58 5.12
C LEU A 100 -3.39 4.29 5.79
N CYS A 101 -4.06 3.41 5.05
CA CYS A 101 -4.48 2.10 5.55
C CYS A 101 -3.28 1.23 5.96
N ASP A 102 -2.15 1.31 5.26
CA ASP A 102 -0.97 0.50 5.57
C ASP A 102 -0.23 0.97 6.82
N VAL A 103 -0.04 2.29 6.97
CA VAL A 103 0.79 2.87 8.05
C VAL A 103 -0.02 3.16 9.31
N GLY A 104 -1.34 3.30 9.19
CA GLY A 104 -2.25 3.35 10.32
C GLY A 104 -1.93 4.48 11.29
N ARG A 105 -2.20 5.72 10.89
CA ARG A 105 -2.41 6.85 11.81
C ARG A 105 -3.48 7.77 11.23
N LEU A 106 -4.73 7.33 11.33
CA LEU A 106 -5.86 8.25 11.28
C LEU A 106 -6.40 8.37 12.69
N GLU A 107 -5.80 9.27 13.47
CA GLU A 107 -6.36 9.69 14.75
C GLU A 107 -7.18 10.94 14.49
N LEU A 108 -8.48 10.87 14.73
CA LEU A 108 -9.34 12.03 14.75
C LEU A 108 -9.19 12.67 16.13
N ASP A 109 -8.31 13.66 16.26
CA ASP A 109 -8.25 14.47 17.48
C ASP A 109 -9.42 15.45 17.47
N ALA A 110 -10.43 15.18 18.32
CA ALA A 110 -11.58 16.05 18.51
C ALA A 110 -11.16 17.51 18.79
N ASN A 111 -10.02 17.72 19.45
CA ASN A 111 -9.54 19.06 19.80
C ASN A 111 -8.98 19.84 18.61
N ALA A 112 -8.57 19.16 17.54
CA ALA A 112 -8.11 19.78 16.30
C ALA A 112 -9.26 20.33 15.44
N PHE A 113 -10.51 19.93 15.71
CA PHE A 113 -11.68 20.41 14.98
C PHE A 113 -12.30 21.63 15.64
N SER A 114 -12.80 22.55 14.81
CA SER A 114 -13.71 23.60 15.28
C SER A 114 -15.01 22.98 15.84
N PRO A 115 -15.74 23.67 16.73
CA PRO A 115 -16.97 23.13 17.33
C PRO A 115 -17.97 22.59 16.30
N ALA A 116 -18.19 23.30 15.19
CA ALA A 116 -19.10 22.88 14.12
C ALA A 116 -18.61 21.64 13.35
N GLN A 117 -17.29 21.42 13.25
CA GLN A 117 -16.72 20.25 12.58
C GLN A 117 -16.75 19.00 13.46
N ARG A 118 -16.75 19.14 14.80
CA ARG A 118 -16.84 18.01 15.74
C ARG A 118 -18.18 17.29 15.64
N GLU A 119 -19.28 18.03 15.55
CA GLU A 119 -20.62 17.44 15.42
C GLU A 119 -20.74 16.59 14.15
N LEU A 120 -20.15 17.06 13.04
CA LEU A 120 -20.10 16.31 11.77
C LEU A 120 -19.16 15.10 11.81
N ALA A 121 -18.00 15.23 12.46
CA ALA A 121 -16.99 14.16 12.51
C ALA A 121 -17.35 13.01 13.47
N LEU A 122 -18.19 13.26 14.48
CA LEU A 122 -18.62 12.28 15.48
C LEU A 122 -19.99 11.64 15.16
N ALA A 123 -20.65 12.08 14.09
CA ALA A 123 -21.97 11.57 13.68
C ALA A 123 -21.92 10.35 12.74
N SER A 124 -20.73 9.79 12.47
CA SER A 124 -20.49 8.68 11.53
C SER A 124 -19.91 7.45 12.19
#